data_AF-Q7VHV3-F1
#
_entry.id   AF-Q7VHV3-F1
#
_cell.length_a   1.000
_cell.length_b   1.000
_cell.length_c   1.000
_cell.angle_alpha   90.00
_cell.angle_beta   90.00
_cell.angle_gamma   90.00
#
_symmetry.space_group_name_H-M   'P 1'
#
loop_
_entity.id
_entity.type
_entity.pdbx_description
1 polymer ?
#
loop_
_entity_poly.entity_id
_entity_poly.type
_entity_poly.pdbx_seq_one_letter_code
_entity_poly.pdbx_strand_id
1 'polypeptide(L)'
;MGQLALGTLSTQLVTEGIKWGFDTAHKNGNSVAFAKRPCCEDWKGMPSGHSSAAFSAAGYVYYRYGWKPAIPVGILAVLTAASRVEAKKHSFLQVSAGALIAWGFSYVFTNKYMPKNTMIMPSVDTDMQGNPSLSLNVRYSF
;
A
#
# COMPACT_ATOMS: atom_id res chain seq x y z
N MET A 1 13.18 -1.95 -6.17
CA MET A 1 12.37 -2.95 -6.91
C MET A 1 12.01 -4.18 -6.07
N GLY A 2 12.95 -4.81 -5.33
CA GLY A 2 12.64 -6.01 -4.53
C GLY A 2 11.49 -5.86 -3.49
N GLN A 3 11.41 -4.72 -2.80
CA GLN A 3 10.36 -4.48 -1.78
C GLN A 3 8.94 -4.37 -2.36
N LEU A 4 8.79 -3.79 -3.56
CA LEU A 4 7.50 -3.69 -4.25
C LEU A 4 7.02 -5.07 -4.73
N ALA A 5 7.93 -5.88 -5.26
CA ALA A 5 7.62 -7.23 -5.72
C ALA A 5 7.19 -8.13 -4.56
N LEU A 6 7.93 -8.12 -3.46
CA LEU A 6 7.55 -8.81 -2.22
C LEU A 6 6.19 -8.34 -1.71
N GLY A 7 5.98 -7.02 -1.56
CA GLY A 7 4.72 -6.47 -1.08
C GLY A 7 3.52 -6.86 -1.96
N THR A 8 3.66 -6.73 -3.28
CA THR A 8 2.58 -7.10 -4.22
C THR A 8 2.28 -8.60 -4.18
N LEU A 9 3.31 -9.46 -4.16
CA LEU A 9 3.15 -10.90 -4.10
C LEU A 9 2.50 -11.35 -2.79
N SER A 10 2.95 -10.79 -1.66
CA SER A 10 2.34 -11.04 -0.35
C SER A 10 0.87 -10.61 -0.31
N THR A 11 0.56 -9.42 -0.82
CA THR A 11 -0.83 -8.93 -0.89
C THR A 11 -1.71 -9.82 -1.77
N GLN A 12 -1.20 -10.34 -2.88
CA GLN A 12 -1.95 -11.28 -3.74
C GLN A 12 -2.18 -12.62 -3.05
N LEU A 13 -1.15 -13.20 -2.41
CA LEU A 13 -1.28 -14.44 -1.64
C LEU A 13 -2.32 -14.31 -0.53
N VAL A 14 -2.27 -13.22 0.24
CA VAL A 14 -3.25 -12.93 1.28
C VAL A 14 -4.65 -12.74 0.68
N THR A 15 -4.77 -12.03 -0.44
CA THR A 15 -6.05 -11.82 -1.12
C THR A 15 -6.69 -13.12 -1.59
N GLU A 16 -5.92 -14.01 -2.22
CA GLU A 16 -6.40 -15.31 -2.66
C GLU A 16 -6.73 -16.23 -1.48
N GLY A 17 -5.92 -16.21 -0.40
CA GLY A 17 -6.22 -16.92 0.83
C GLY A 17 -7.54 -16.49 1.47
N ILE A 18 -7.78 -15.17 1.55
CA ILE A 18 -9.04 -14.63 2.09
C ILE A 18 -10.24 -15.03 1.21
N LYS A 19 -10.10 -14.96 -0.12
CA LYS A 19 -11.16 -15.40 -1.04
C LYS A 19 -11.50 -16.87 -0.87
N TRP A 20 -10.49 -17.72 -0.72
CA TRP A 20 -10.69 -19.15 -0.46
C TRP A 20 -11.39 -19.39 0.88
N GLY A 21 -11.03 -18.61 1.91
CA GLY A 21 -11.71 -18.62 3.20
C GLY A 21 -13.19 -18.26 3.10
N PHE A 22 -13.54 -17.19 2.37
CA PHE A 22 -14.94 -16.80 2.19
C PHE A 22 -15.75 -17.77 1.33
N ASP A 23 -15.16 -18.34 0.28
CA ASP A 23 -15.78 -19.41 -0.52
C ASP A 23 -16.08 -20.65 0.33
N THR A 24 -15.13 -21.03 1.19
CA THR A 24 -15.28 -22.16 2.10
C THR A 24 -16.34 -21.86 3.17
N ALA A 25 -16.36 -20.65 3.74
CA ALA A 25 -17.36 -20.23 4.70
C ALA A 25 -18.78 -20.27 4.10
N HIS A 26 -18.92 -19.89 2.82
CA HIS A 26 -20.18 -20.01 2.10
C HIS A 26 -20.61 -21.48 1.92
N LYS A 27 -19.68 -22.34 1.48
CA LYS A 27 -19.94 -23.79 1.33
C LYS A 27 -20.34 -24.46 2.65
N ASN A 28 -19.84 -23.94 3.76
CA ASN A 28 -20.20 -24.39 5.11
C ASN A 28 -21.55 -23.82 5.61
N GLY A 29 -22.30 -23.10 4.77
CA GLY A 29 -23.64 -22.60 5.10
C GLY A 29 -23.70 -21.19 5.68
N ASN A 30 -22.58 -20.46 5.80
CA ASN A 30 -22.60 -19.08 6.30
C ASN A 30 -23.01 -18.09 5.19
N SER A 31 -23.84 -17.10 5.55
CA SER A 31 -24.28 -16.05 4.64
C SER A 31 -23.21 -14.96 4.45
N VAL A 32 -22.20 -15.21 3.62
CA VAL A 32 -21.19 -14.22 3.24
C VAL A 32 -21.66 -13.37 2.04
N ALA A 33 -22.82 -12.71 2.20
CA ALA A 33 -23.41 -11.88 1.14
C ALA A 33 -22.48 -10.75 0.67
N PHE A 34 -21.65 -10.21 1.58
CA PHE A 34 -20.64 -9.19 1.27
C PHE A 34 -19.51 -9.69 0.36
N ALA A 35 -19.26 -11.01 0.31
CA ALA A 35 -18.23 -11.63 -0.53
C ALA A 35 -18.75 -12.01 -1.92
N LYS A 36 -20.07 -11.94 -2.16
CA LYS A 36 -20.70 -12.25 -3.45
C LYS A 36 -20.36 -11.20 -4.50
N ARG A 37 -20.05 -11.63 -5.72
CA ARG A 37 -19.83 -10.74 -6.86
C ARG A 37 -21.17 -10.24 -7.44
N PRO A 38 -21.27 -8.97 -7.86
CA PRO A 38 -22.53 -8.45 -8.42
C PRO A 38 -22.94 -9.09 -9.76
N CYS A 39 -21.98 -9.59 -10.55
CA CYS A 39 -22.25 -10.20 -11.86
C CYS A 39 -22.72 -11.65 -11.82
N CYS A 40 -22.36 -12.37 -10.76
CA CYS A 40 -22.16 -13.82 -10.83
C CYS A 40 -22.43 -14.46 -9.46
N GLU A 41 -22.89 -15.72 -9.46
CA GLU A 41 -22.98 -16.59 -8.26
C GLU A 41 -21.57 -17.04 -7.83
N ASP A 42 -20.70 -16.07 -7.53
CA ASP A 42 -19.31 -16.28 -7.13
C ASP A 42 -19.06 -15.53 -5.81
N TRP A 43 -18.71 -16.28 -4.76
CA TRP A 43 -18.42 -15.77 -3.43
C TRP A 43 -16.92 -15.46 -3.21
N LYS A 44 -16.09 -15.59 -4.24
CA LYS A 44 -14.69 -15.13 -4.27
C LYS A 44 -14.57 -13.66 -4.69
N GLY A 45 -15.53 -12.82 -4.28
CA GLY A 45 -15.57 -11.40 -4.59
C GLY A 45 -14.75 -10.53 -3.64
N MET A 46 -14.57 -10.93 -2.39
CA MET A 46 -13.85 -10.13 -1.40
C MET A 46 -12.49 -10.74 -1.02
N PRO A 47 -11.40 -9.95 -0.94
CA PRO A 47 -11.23 -8.57 -1.42
C PRO A 47 -10.86 -8.49 -2.93
N SER A 48 -10.97 -7.30 -3.52
CA SER A 48 -10.59 -7.08 -4.92
C SER A 48 -9.06 -7.11 -5.08
N GLY A 49 -8.55 -8.13 -5.78
CA GLY A 49 -7.09 -8.25 -6.04
C GLY A 49 -6.52 -7.16 -6.94
N HIS A 50 -7.31 -6.64 -7.89
CA HIS A 50 -6.90 -5.53 -8.77
C HIS A 50 -6.83 -4.21 -7.98
N SER A 51 -7.80 -3.97 -7.12
CA SER A 51 -7.77 -2.80 -6.22
C SER A 51 -6.60 -2.91 -5.24
N SER A 52 -6.43 -4.07 -4.60
CA SER A 52 -5.34 -4.29 -3.65
C SER A 52 -3.96 -4.09 -4.31
N ALA A 53 -3.74 -4.60 -5.52
CA ALA A 53 -2.49 -4.38 -6.25
C ALA A 53 -2.25 -2.89 -6.55
N ALA A 54 -3.27 -2.19 -7.07
CA ALA A 54 -3.13 -0.80 -7.46
C ALA A 54 -2.91 0.11 -6.23
N PHE A 55 -3.62 -0.14 -5.14
CA PHE A 55 -3.43 0.58 -3.87
C PHE A 55 -2.13 0.20 -3.15
N SER A 56 -1.62 -1.03 -3.30
CA SER A 56 -0.28 -1.38 -2.82
C SER A 56 0.78 -0.55 -3.54
N ALA A 57 0.68 -0.38 -4.86
CA ALA A 57 1.57 0.47 -5.63
C ALA A 57 1.45 1.95 -5.21
N ALA A 58 0.23 2.48 -5.07
CA ALA A 58 0.00 3.85 -4.61
C ALA A 58 0.54 4.08 -3.19
N GLY A 59 0.25 3.17 -2.26
CA GLY A 59 0.74 3.22 -0.89
C GLY A 59 2.27 3.11 -0.82
N TYR A 60 2.89 2.25 -1.62
CA TYR A 60 4.35 2.16 -1.70
C TYR A 60 4.96 3.50 -2.15
N VAL A 61 4.42 4.12 -3.20
CA VAL A 61 4.93 5.42 -3.67
C VAL A 61 4.71 6.51 -2.62
N TYR A 62 3.55 6.50 -1.96
CA TYR A 62 3.22 7.43 -0.88
C TYR A 62 4.19 7.34 0.29
N TYR A 63 4.41 6.15 0.84
CA TYR A 63 5.30 5.95 2.00
C TYR A 63 6.77 6.06 1.63
N ARG A 64 7.15 5.69 0.41
CA ARG A 64 8.54 5.71 -0.03
C ARG A 64 9.01 7.09 -0.48
N TYR A 65 8.25 7.75 -1.37
CA TYR A 65 8.65 8.99 -2.05
C TYR A 65 7.86 10.22 -1.59
N GLY A 66 6.85 10.03 -0.74
CA GLY A 66 5.99 11.09 -0.24
C GLY A 66 4.72 11.28 -1.06
N TRP A 67 3.89 12.21 -0.62
CA TRP A 67 2.54 12.39 -1.14
C TRP A 67 2.48 12.97 -2.57
N LYS A 68 3.39 13.88 -2.93
CA LYS A 68 3.42 14.52 -4.27
C LYS A 68 3.53 13.52 -5.43
N PRO A 69 4.53 12.63 -5.47
CA PRO A 69 4.62 11.61 -6.53
C PRO A 69 3.54 10.53 -6.43
N ALA A 70 2.88 10.39 -5.28
CA ALA A 70 1.81 9.43 -5.10
C ALA A 70 0.46 9.87 -5.71
N ILE A 71 0.26 11.16 -5.98
CA ILE A 71 -0.97 11.68 -6.61
C ILE A 71 -1.31 10.96 -7.92
N PRO A 72 -0.44 10.93 -8.95
CA PRO A 72 -0.76 10.28 -10.22
C PRO A 72 -1.01 8.78 -10.05
N VAL A 73 -0.26 8.12 -9.17
CA VAL A 73 -0.41 6.68 -8.90
C VAL A 73 -1.71 6.39 -8.16
N GLY A 74 -2.10 7.26 -7.22
CA GLY A 74 -3.38 7.19 -6.52
C GLY A 74 -4.57 7.37 -7.46
N ILE A 75 -4.48 8.28 -8.43
CA ILE A 75 -5.51 8.45 -9.47
C ILE A 75 -5.67 7.16 -10.28
N LEU A 76 -4.56 6.56 -10.74
CA LEU A 76 -4.61 5.28 -11.46
C LEU A 76 -5.21 4.15 -10.60
N ALA A 77 -4.92 4.13 -9.31
CA ALA A 77 -5.50 3.17 -8.38
C ALA A 77 -7.01 3.34 -8.21
N VAL A 78 -7.49 4.59 -8.09
CA VAL A 78 -8.91 4.91 -8.02
C VAL A 78 -9.63 4.55 -9.33
N LEU A 79 -9.03 4.84 -10.50
CA LEU A 79 -9.58 4.46 -11.79
C LEU A 79 -9.69 2.93 -11.94
N THR A 80 -8.68 2.21 -11.47
CA THR A 80 -8.70 0.73 -11.44
C THR A 80 -9.80 0.22 -10.51
N ALA A 81 -9.98 0.84 -9.34
CA ALA A 81 -11.07 0.54 -8.43
C ALA A 81 -12.45 0.78 -9.07
N ALA A 82 -12.65 1.95 -9.67
CA ALA A 82 -13.90 2.36 -10.30
C ALA A 82 -14.28 1.44 -11.48
N SER A 83 -13.33 1.07 -12.33
CA SER A 83 -13.59 0.18 -13.46
C SER A 83 -14.09 -1.21 -13.03
N ARG A 84 -13.66 -1.70 -11.85
CA ARG A 84 -14.12 -2.99 -11.31
C ARG A 84 -15.53 -2.92 -10.74
N VAL A 85 -15.95 -1.75 -10.22
CA VAL A 85 -17.32 -1.50 -9.79
C VAL A 85 -18.24 -1.36 -11.00
N GLU A 86 -17.84 -0.56 -11.99
CA GLU A 86 -18.59 -0.34 -13.23
C GLU A 86 -18.81 -1.62 -14.02
N ALA A 87 -17.79 -2.47 -14.11
CA ALA A 87 -17.89 -3.79 -14.74
C ALA A 87 -18.72 -4.82 -13.94
N LYS A 88 -19.36 -4.40 -12.83
CA LYS A 88 -20.14 -5.24 -11.90
C LYS A 88 -19.35 -6.45 -11.38
N LYS A 89 -18.02 -6.36 -11.37
CA LYS A 89 -17.13 -7.44 -10.93
C LYS A 89 -16.95 -7.44 -9.42
N HIS A 90 -16.97 -6.25 -8.81
CA HIS A 90 -16.85 -6.08 -7.36
C HIS A 90 -17.81 -5.00 -6.87
N SER A 91 -18.27 -5.11 -5.63
CA SER A 91 -18.99 -4.02 -4.96
C SER A 91 -18.01 -2.93 -4.50
N PHE A 92 -18.52 -1.72 -4.27
CA PHE A 92 -17.73 -0.63 -3.70
C PHE A 92 -17.01 -1.07 -2.41
N LEU A 93 -17.71 -1.80 -1.54
CA LEU A 93 -17.19 -2.31 -0.28
C LEU A 93 -16.00 -3.28 -0.48
N GLN A 94 -16.08 -4.17 -1.47
CA GLN A 94 -15.00 -5.12 -1.79
C GLN A 94 -13.75 -4.44 -2.33
N VAL A 95 -13.93 -3.34 -3.05
CA VAL A 95 -12.85 -2.52 -3.59
C VAL A 95 -12.21 -1.70 -2.47
N SER A 96 -13.00 -1.04 -1.62
CA SER A 96 -12.51 -0.28 -0.46
C SER A 96 -11.77 -1.17 0.54
N ALA A 97 -12.27 -2.38 0.82
CA ALA A 97 -11.59 -3.33 1.71
C ALA A 97 -10.21 -3.74 1.17
N GLY A 98 -10.12 -4.04 -0.14
CA GLY A 98 -8.84 -4.34 -0.78
C GLY A 98 -7.87 -3.16 -0.74
N ALA A 99 -8.36 -1.95 -0.98
CA ALA A 99 -7.58 -0.73 -0.89
C ALA A 99 -7.01 -0.50 0.53
N LEU A 100 -7.84 -0.66 1.57
CA LEU A 100 -7.43 -0.47 2.97
C LEU A 100 -6.38 -1.50 3.41
N ILE A 101 -6.59 -2.78 3.08
CA ILE A 101 -5.63 -3.85 3.40
C ILE A 101 -4.30 -3.54 2.72
N ALA A 102 -4.31 -3.25 1.42
CA ALA A 102 -3.11 -2.95 0.66
C ALA A 102 -2.37 -1.72 1.18
N TRP A 103 -3.10 -0.67 1.56
CA TRP A 103 -2.52 0.55 2.15
C TRP A 103 -1.88 0.28 3.51
N GLY A 104 -2.54 -0.52 4.36
CA GLY A 104 -2.00 -0.95 5.66
C GLY A 104 -0.76 -1.82 5.53
N PHE A 105 -0.75 -2.77 4.59
CA PHE A 105 0.45 -3.55 4.28
C PHE A 105 1.58 -2.67 3.76
N SER A 106 1.28 -1.73 2.85
CA SER A 106 2.28 -0.77 2.38
C SER A 106 2.84 0.08 3.52
N TYR A 107 2.04 0.44 4.53
CA TYR A 107 2.54 1.14 5.72
C TYR A 107 3.53 0.30 6.54
N VAL A 108 3.22 -0.98 6.79
CA VAL A 108 4.07 -1.86 7.60
C VAL A 108 5.35 -2.26 6.87
N PHE A 109 5.26 -2.55 5.57
CA PHE A 109 6.37 -3.11 4.79
C PHE A 109 7.19 -2.04 4.04
N THR A 110 6.68 -0.81 3.89
CA THR A 110 7.39 0.25 3.16
C THR A 110 8.08 1.21 4.13
N ASN A 111 9.40 1.12 4.20
CA ASN A 111 10.22 2.14 4.82
C ASN A 111 10.39 3.36 3.90
N LYS A 112 10.41 4.55 4.50
CA LYS A 112 10.68 5.81 3.80
C LYS A 112 12.02 5.72 3.08
N TYR A 113 12.08 6.19 1.83
CA TYR A 113 13.34 6.20 1.10
C TYR A 113 14.29 7.24 1.70
N MET A 114 15.33 6.77 2.40
CA MET A 114 16.49 7.57 2.72
C MET A 114 17.49 7.43 1.57
N PRO A 115 17.79 8.49 0.80
CA PRO A 115 18.83 8.42 -0.22
C PRO A 115 20.17 8.10 0.46
N LYS A 116 20.97 7.21 -0.14
CA LYS A 116 22.29 6.82 0.38
C LYS A 116 23.28 7.99 0.58
N ASN A 117 22.95 9.19 0.09
CA ASN A 117 23.74 10.41 0.20
C ASN A 117 23.35 11.32 1.38
N THR A 118 22.46 10.91 2.28
CA THR A 118 22.27 11.63 3.54
C THR A 118 23.39 11.27 4.51
N MET A 119 24.52 11.97 4.39
CA MET A 119 25.61 11.87 5.35
C MET A 119 25.28 12.78 6.54
N ILE A 120 24.92 12.18 7.67
CA ILE A 120 24.73 12.89 8.94
C ILE A 120 26.10 12.98 9.58
N MET A 121 26.74 14.14 9.49
CA MET A 121 28.03 14.38 10.12
C MET A 121 27.80 15.17 11.43
N PRO A 122 28.12 14.61 12.60
CA PRO A 122 28.24 15.43 13.80
C PRO A 122 29.50 16.30 13.66
N SER A 123 29.32 17.60 13.53
CA SER A 123 30.42 18.56 13.57
C SER A 123 30.52 19.12 14.99
N VAL A 124 31.66 18.86 15.63
CA VAL A 124 32.03 19.54 16.88
C VAL A 124 32.75 20.81 16.47
N ASP A 125 32.10 21.95 16.66
CA ASP A 125 32.67 23.26 16.37
C ASP A 125 32.91 24.01 17.68
N THR A 126 33.92 24.87 17.74
CA THR A 126 34.20 25.67 18.94
C THR A 126 33.71 27.09 18.70
N ASP A 127 32.74 27.52 19.52
CA ASP A 127 32.25 28.90 19.45
C ASP A 127 33.39 29.88 19.81
N MET A 128 33.26 31.17 19.45
CA MET A 128 34.29 32.21 19.66
C MET A 128 34.68 32.40 21.14
N GLN A 129 33.94 31.81 22.08
CA GLN A 129 34.18 31.82 23.53
C GLN A 129 34.87 30.54 24.05
N GLY A 130 35.23 29.59 23.19
CA GLY A 130 35.96 28.37 23.56
C GLY A 130 35.11 27.21 24.07
N ASN A 131 33.78 27.31 24.00
CA ASN A 131 32.88 26.23 24.40
C ASN A 131 32.65 25.24 23.24
N PRO A 132 32.65 23.92 23.49
CA PRO A 132 32.33 22.93 22.46
C PRO A 132 30.84 23.03 22.09
N SER A 133 30.57 23.38 20.84
CA SER A 133 29.24 23.41 20.25
C SER A 133 29.03 22.16 19.37
N LEU A 134 27.94 21.44 19.63
CA LEU A 134 27.58 20.27 18.84
C LEU A 134 26.59 20.71 17.76
N SER A 135 27.01 20.68 16.49
CA SER A 135 26.13 21.03 15.36
C SER A 135 25.86 19.81 14.49
N LEU A 136 24.59 19.64 14.11
CA LEU A 136 24.13 18.59 13.19
C LEU A 136 24.00 19.20 11.79
N ASN A 137 25.03 19.04 10.97
CA ASN A 137 24.99 19.51 9.59
C ASN A 137 24.35 18.45 8.68
N VAL A 138 23.15 18.74 8.19
CA VAL A 138 22.44 17.90 7.23
C VAL A 138 22.68 18.47 5.83
N ARG A 139 23.64 17.90 5.09
CA ARG A 139 23.86 18.25 3.68
C ARG A 139 23.03 17.36 2.77
N TYR A 140 22.28 18.01 1.87
CA TYR A 140 21.49 17.39 0.82
C TYR A 140 22.09 17.80 -0.53
N SER A 141 22.54 16.82 -1.32
CA SER A 141 22.97 17.01 -2.71
C SER A 141 21.96 16.29 -3.61
N PHE A 142 21.36 17.05 -4.54
CA PHE A 142 20.57 16.49 -5.65
C PHE A 142 21.47 15.71 -6.61
#